data_AF-B9XHF1-F1
#
_entry.id   AF-B9XHF1-F1
#
_cell.length_a   1.000
_cell.length_b   1.000
_cell.length_c   1.000
_cell.angle_alpha   90.00
_cell.angle_beta   90.00
_cell.angle_gamma   90.00
#
_symmetry.space_group_name_H-M   'P 1'
#
loop_
_entity.id
_entity.type
_entity.pdbx_description
1 polymer ?
#
loop_
_entity_poly.entity_id
_entity_poly.type
_entity_poly.pdbx_seq_one_letter_code
_entity_poly.pdbx_strand_id
1 'polypeptide(L)'
;MAKAPTAAAKPATVNNLRPFRRSELSLFSTNLQLFYNFGWQGRLLGCHEMENELTPEQKFNAESPETMVPRALLQGRNHEAVIADLMRLDWSPKAARKFVERVDADIKRYQASPESRAALIKECLQEMIGGLIIVFLGVLITILGFFMFAEGYVWIILWGVIIYGLITTHRGHARWRLYRKDILPLAPNK
;
A
#
# COMPACT_ATOMS: atom_id res chain seq x y z
N MET A 1 61.54 17.53 -7.06
CA MET A 1 60.39 16.59 -7.16
C MET A 1 59.42 16.92 -6.04
N ALA A 2 58.34 17.67 -6.33
CA ALA A 2 57.37 18.11 -5.34
C ALA A 2 56.17 17.15 -5.32
N LYS A 3 55.85 16.63 -4.13
CA LYS A 3 54.80 15.65 -3.87
C LYS A 3 53.43 16.36 -3.87
N ALA A 4 52.53 15.94 -4.75
CA ALA A 4 51.19 16.52 -4.87
C ALA A 4 50.34 16.21 -3.61
N PRO A 5 49.52 17.17 -3.12
CA PRO A 5 48.65 16.95 -1.99
C PRO A 5 47.41 16.14 -2.38
N THR A 6 47.24 14.99 -1.72
CA THR A 6 46.08 14.11 -1.82
C THR A 6 44.85 14.79 -1.20
N ALA A 7 43.86 15.11 -2.03
CA ALA A 7 42.60 15.70 -1.58
C ALA A 7 41.78 14.65 -0.79
N ALA A 8 41.51 14.95 0.48
CA ALA A 8 40.68 14.14 1.36
C ALA A 8 39.21 14.20 0.91
N ALA A 9 38.65 13.03 0.56
CA ALA A 9 37.24 12.88 0.23
C ALA A 9 36.37 13.15 1.48
N LYS A 10 35.46 14.11 1.35
CA LYS A 10 34.53 14.51 2.40
C LYS A 10 33.43 13.44 2.56
N PRO A 11 33.18 12.90 3.76
CA PRO A 11 32.15 11.88 3.95
C PRO A 11 30.76 12.48 3.72
N ALA A 12 29.98 11.82 2.85
CA ALA A 12 28.60 12.20 2.56
C ALA A 12 27.72 12.01 3.80
N THR A 13 27.32 13.11 4.42
CA THR A 13 26.37 13.13 5.54
C THR A 13 24.96 12.91 4.97
N VAL A 14 24.48 11.67 5.00
CA VAL A 14 23.10 11.31 4.66
C VAL A 14 22.25 11.31 5.93
N ASN A 15 21.71 12.48 6.28
CA ASN A 15 20.65 12.60 7.29
C ASN A 15 19.53 13.48 6.73
N ASN A 16 18.67 12.89 5.89
CA ASN A 16 17.43 13.50 5.43
C ASN A 16 16.24 12.63 5.90
N LEU A 17 15.95 12.66 7.19
CA LEU A 17 14.62 12.29 7.68
C LEU A 17 13.67 13.40 7.21
N ARG A 18 12.88 13.12 6.16
CA ARG A 18 11.89 14.08 5.65
C ARG A 18 10.85 14.35 6.75
N PRO A 19 10.52 15.62 7.04
CA PRO A 19 9.48 15.95 8.01
C PRO A 19 8.12 15.44 7.51
N PHE A 20 7.39 14.82 8.44
CA PHE A 20 6.03 14.31 8.24
C PHE A 20 5.10 15.46 7.82
N ARG A 21 4.54 15.39 6.60
CA ARG A 21 3.87 16.51 5.92
C ARG A 21 2.38 16.56 6.31
N ARG A 22 1.89 17.70 6.84
CA ARG A 22 0.47 17.93 7.25
C ARG A 22 -0.60 17.64 6.18
N SER A 23 -0.23 17.50 4.90
CA SER A 23 -1.15 17.14 3.81
C SER A 23 -1.70 15.70 3.89
N GLU A 24 -1.22 14.86 4.80
CA GLU A 24 -1.69 13.47 4.94
C GLU A 24 -3.06 13.34 5.64
N LEU A 25 -3.47 14.36 6.42
CA LEU A 25 -4.74 14.30 7.17
C LEU A 25 -5.99 14.41 6.26
N SER A 26 -5.93 15.11 5.12
CA SER A 26 -7.06 15.17 4.17
C SER A 26 -7.17 13.91 3.30
N LEU A 27 -6.08 13.15 3.15
CA LEU A 27 -6.09 11.85 2.51
C LEU A 27 -6.74 10.79 3.40
N PHE A 28 -6.73 10.99 4.71
CA PHE A 28 -7.30 10.07 5.67
C PHE A 28 -8.82 9.94 5.55
N SER A 29 -9.55 11.06 5.42
CA SER A 29 -11.01 11.04 5.27
C SER A 29 -11.46 10.44 3.93
N THR A 30 -10.73 10.74 2.85
CA THR A 30 -11.06 10.25 1.50
C THR A 30 -10.76 8.74 1.36
N ASN A 31 -9.71 8.25 2.03
CA ASN A 31 -9.40 6.81 2.06
C ASN A 31 -10.39 6.02 2.91
N LEU A 32 -10.96 6.60 3.98
CA LEU A 32 -11.91 5.90 4.84
C LEU A 32 -13.24 5.61 4.09
N GLN A 33 -13.72 6.56 3.28
CA GLN A 33 -14.90 6.37 2.43
C GLN A 33 -14.67 5.36 1.30
N LEU A 34 -13.50 5.39 0.65
CA LEU A 34 -13.13 4.37 -0.34
C LEU A 34 -13.03 2.98 0.27
N PHE A 35 -12.69 2.84 1.55
CA PHE A 35 -12.59 1.54 2.20
C PHE A 35 -13.94 0.99 2.68
N TYR A 36 -14.82 1.84 3.22
CA TYR A 36 -16.19 1.45 3.59
C TYR A 36 -16.99 0.94 2.39
N ASN A 37 -16.79 1.51 1.20
CA ASN A 37 -17.50 1.09 0.00
C ASN A 37 -16.91 -0.16 -0.69
N PHE A 38 -15.68 -0.58 -0.39
CA PHE A 38 -14.94 -1.52 -1.26
C PHE A 38 -14.34 -2.75 -0.54
N GLY A 39 -14.15 -2.72 0.78
CA GLY A 39 -13.22 -3.64 1.44
C GLY A 39 -13.76 -4.96 1.98
N TRP A 40 -15.05 -5.07 2.34
CA TRP A 40 -15.50 -6.15 3.25
C TRP A 40 -16.44 -7.19 2.64
N GLN A 41 -17.22 -6.88 1.60
CA GLN A 41 -18.22 -7.84 1.08
C GLN A 41 -17.63 -8.95 0.18
N GLY A 42 -16.51 -8.72 -0.51
CA GLY A 42 -16.04 -9.67 -1.53
C GLY A 42 -15.16 -10.83 -1.04
N ARG A 43 -14.59 -10.78 0.18
CA ARG A 43 -13.48 -11.69 0.57
C ARG A 43 -13.81 -12.73 1.66
N LEU A 44 -14.98 -12.67 2.30
CA LEU A 44 -15.35 -13.62 3.36
C LEU A 44 -16.19 -14.82 2.90
N LEU A 45 -16.63 -14.88 1.64
CA LEU A 45 -17.54 -15.92 1.14
C LEU A 45 -16.97 -16.86 0.05
N GLY A 46 -15.67 -16.81 -0.23
CA GLY A 46 -15.10 -17.46 -1.42
C GLY A 46 -13.97 -18.45 -1.17
N CYS A 47 -14.14 -19.40 -0.25
CA CYS A 47 -13.27 -20.58 -0.14
C CYS A 47 -14.08 -21.85 -0.41
N HIS A 48 -14.66 -21.97 -1.62
CA HIS A 48 -14.99 -23.26 -2.19
C HIS A 48 -14.77 -23.18 -3.70
N GLU A 49 -13.62 -23.70 -4.10
CA GLU A 49 -13.10 -23.79 -5.45
C GLU A 49 -13.94 -24.81 -6.23
N MET A 50 -14.78 -24.33 -7.14
CA MET A 50 -15.20 -25.12 -8.31
C MET A 50 -14.51 -24.48 -9.51
N GLU A 51 -13.63 -25.23 -10.16
CA GLU A 51 -12.89 -24.89 -11.38
C GLU A 51 -13.83 -24.75 -12.59
N ASN A 52 -14.89 -23.95 -12.47
CA ASN A 52 -15.55 -23.40 -13.63
C ASN A 52 -14.57 -22.44 -14.27
N GLU A 53 -14.23 -22.68 -15.53
CA GLU A 53 -13.44 -21.77 -16.35
C GLU A 53 -14.13 -20.40 -16.41
N LEU A 54 -13.81 -19.54 -15.44
CA LEU A 54 -14.29 -18.17 -15.40
C LEU A 54 -13.93 -17.54 -16.74
N THR A 55 -14.92 -16.93 -17.39
CA THR A 55 -14.69 -16.19 -18.63
C THR A 55 -13.61 -15.12 -18.38
N PRO A 56 -12.85 -14.68 -19.39
CA PRO A 56 -11.80 -13.67 -19.21
C PRO A 56 -12.30 -12.41 -18.48
N GLU A 57 -13.57 -12.04 -18.68
CA GLU A 57 -14.24 -10.92 -18.00
C GLU A 57 -14.52 -11.21 -16.52
N GLN A 58 -14.90 -12.44 -16.15
CA GLN A 58 -15.10 -12.82 -14.75
C GLN A 58 -13.76 -12.97 -14.01
N LYS A 59 -12.71 -13.47 -14.67
CA LYS A 59 -11.35 -13.46 -14.11
C LYS A 59 -10.86 -12.04 -13.83
N PHE A 60 -11.22 -11.10 -14.68
CA PHE A 60 -10.94 -9.69 -14.49
C PHE A 60 -11.67 -9.11 -13.28
N ASN A 61 -12.96 -9.42 -13.12
CA ASN A 61 -13.74 -8.95 -11.97
C ASN A 61 -13.33 -9.60 -10.64
N ALA A 62 -12.82 -10.83 -10.67
CA ALA A 62 -12.30 -11.51 -9.48
C ALA A 62 -10.92 -11.00 -9.06
N GLU A 63 -10.20 -10.34 -9.97
CA GLU A 63 -8.85 -9.88 -9.70
C GLU A 63 -8.85 -8.54 -8.93
N SER A 64 -8.01 -8.47 -7.89
CA SER A 64 -7.84 -7.24 -7.12
C SER A 64 -7.25 -6.13 -8.01
N PRO A 65 -7.80 -4.89 -7.96
CA PRO A 65 -7.19 -3.73 -8.62
C PRO A 65 -5.71 -3.54 -8.28
N GLU A 66 -5.31 -3.96 -7.08
CA GLU A 66 -3.93 -3.88 -6.60
C GLU A 66 -2.95 -4.80 -7.33
N THR A 67 -3.40 -5.93 -7.89
CA THR A 67 -2.55 -6.82 -8.68
C THR A 67 -2.70 -6.58 -10.17
N MET A 68 -3.91 -6.20 -10.61
CA MET A 68 -4.23 -5.90 -12.00
C MET A 68 -3.46 -4.68 -12.53
N VAL A 69 -3.49 -3.56 -11.81
CA VAL A 69 -2.93 -2.29 -12.29
C VAL A 69 -1.41 -2.36 -12.52
N PRO A 70 -0.59 -2.84 -11.57
CA PRO A 70 0.85 -2.95 -11.81
C PRO A 70 1.16 -3.83 -13.01
N ARG A 71 0.46 -4.97 -13.16
CA ARG A 71 0.64 -5.87 -14.30
C ARG A 71 0.31 -5.19 -15.63
N ALA A 72 -0.82 -4.49 -15.71
CA ALA A 72 -1.25 -3.78 -16.92
C ALA A 72 -0.23 -2.70 -17.32
N LEU A 73 0.32 -1.96 -16.35
CA LEU A 73 1.33 -0.94 -16.60
C LEU A 73 2.66 -1.55 -17.08
N LEU A 74 3.08 -2.69 -16.51
CA LEU A 74 4.29 -3.40 -16.95
C LEU A 74 4.16 -4.00 -18.35
N GLN A 75 2.94 -4.34 -18.76
CA GLN A 75 2.62 -4.75 -20.13
C GLN A 75 2.60 -3.56 -21.11
N GLY A 76 2.85 -2.33 -20.65
CA GLY A 76 2.85 -1.13 -21.49
C GLY A 76 1.45 -0.62 -21.84
N ARG A 77 0.40 -1.04 -21.12
CA ARG A 77 -0.95 -0.48 -21.35
C ARG A 77 -0.97 1.00 -20.99
N ASN A 78 -1.71 1.78 -21.78
CA ASN A 78 -1.88 3.22 -21.55
C ASN A 78 -2.61 3.48 -20.21
N HIS A 79 -2.15 4.48 -19.46
CA HIS A 79 -2.74 4.93 -18.20
C HIS A 79 -4.25 5.19 -18.31
N GLU A 80 -4.69 5.87 -19.37
CA GLU A 80 -6.12 6.21 -19.54
C GLU A 80 -6.99 4.95 -19.71
N ALA A 81 -6.46 3.91 -20.37
CA ALA A 81 -7.16 2.64 -20.51
C ALA A 81 -7.32 1.92 -19.16
N VAL A 82 -6.27 1.94 -18.34
CA VAL A 82 -6.30 1.35 -16.98
C VAL A 82 -7.23 2.14 -16.06
N ILE A 83 -7.26 3.47 -16.19
CA ILE A 83 -8.20 4.33 -15.43
C ILE A 83 -9.65 4.03 -15.82
N ALA A 84 -9.94 3.88 -17.11
CA ALA A 84 -11.27 3.51 -17.59
C ALA A 84 -11.71 2.14 -17.04
N ASP A 85 -10.79 1.17 -17.00
CA ASP A 85 -11.05 -0.14 -16.40
C ASP A 85 -11.35 -0.04 -14.89
N LEU A 86 -10.61 0.79 -14.14
CA LEU A 86 -10.91 1.04 -12.72
C LEU A 86 -12.26 1.73 -12.52
N MET A 87 -12.62 2.68 -13.38
CA MET A 87 -13.91 3.35 -13.33
C MET A 87 -15.09 2.39 -13.59
N ARG A 88 -14.90 1.35 -14.40
CA ARG A 88 -15.89 0.27 -14.59
C ARG A 88 -16.09 -0.57 -13.34
N LEU A 89 -15.09 -0.61 -12.45
CA LEU A 89 -15.17 -1.22 -11.13
C LEU A 89 -15.70 -0.22 -10.08
N ASP A 90 -16.47 0.79 -10.48
CA ASP A 90 -17.04 1.82 -9.59
C ASP A 90 -16.01 2.69 -8.85
N TRP A 91 -14.77 2.80 -9.33
CA TRP A 91 -13.83 3.76 -8.78
C TRP A 91 -14.16 5.17 -9.23
N SER A 92 -14.10 6.12 -8.29
CA SER A 92 -14.15 7.53 -8.67
C SER A 92 -12.98 7.88 -9.60
N PRO A 93 -13.17 8.72 -10.64
CA PRO A 93 -12.11 9.05 -11.60
C PRO A 93 -10.86 9.63 -10.95
N LYS A 94 -11.03 10.40 -9.86
CA LYS A 94 -9.92 11.00 -9.10
C LYS A 94 -9.14 9.94 -8.33
N ALA A 95 -9.81 8.97 -7.72
CA ALA A 95 -9.15 7.87 -7.01
C ALA A 95 -8.39 6.95 -7.97
N ALA A 96 -9.01 6.61 -9.11
CA ALA A 96 -8.39 5.78 -10.14
C ALA A 96 -7.11 6.42 -10.69
N ARG A 97 -7.15 7.69 -11.11
CA ARG A 97 -5.96 8.44 -11.56
C ARG A 97 -4.85 8.43 -10.54
N LYS A 98 -5.15 8.85 -9.31
CA LYS A 98 -4.15 8.92 -8.23
C LYS A 98 -3.55 7.55 -7.91
N PHE A 99 -4.35 6.49 -7.99
CA PHE A 99 -3.88 5.14 -7.78
C PHE A 99 -2.90 4.70 -8.88
N VAL A 100 -3.27 4.90 -10.14
CA VAL A 100 -2.42 4.57 -11.31
C VAL A 100 -1.11 5.35 -11.28
N GLU A 101 -1.17 6.67 -11.04
CA GLU A 101 0.03 7.53 -10.93
C GLU A 101 0.98 7.05 -9.82
N ARG A 102 0.44 6.70 -8.65
CA ARG A 102 1.23 6.19 -7.54
C ARG A 102 1.88 4.85 -7.90
N VAL A 103 1.15 3.95 -8.52
CA VAL A 103 1.68 2.62 -8.92
C VAL A 103 2.76 2.77 -9.99
N ASP A 104 2.58 3.64 -10.98
CA ASP A 104 3.60 3.93 -11.99
C ASP A 104 4.88 4.50 -11.36
N ALA A 105 4.74 5.45 -10.42
CA ALA A 105 5.87 5.98 -9.67
C ALA A 105 6.61 4.90 -8.85
N ASP A 106 5.86 4.01 -8.18
CA ASP A 106 6.42 2.89 -7.42
C ASP A 106 7.16 1.91 -8.35
N ILE A 107 6.62 1.58 -9.53
CA ILE A 107 7.25 0.71 -10.54
C ILE A 107 8.55 1.33 -11.05
N LYS A 108 8.53 2.61 -11.45
CA LYS A 108 9.72 3.32 -11.92
C LYS A 108 10.81 3.33 -10.86
N ARG A 109 10.44 3.57 -9.60
CA ARG A 109 11.36 3.52 -8.47
C ARG A 109 11.90 2.10 -8.24
N TYR A 110 11.08 1.07 -8.35
CA TYR A 110 11.49 -0.33 -8.22
C TYR A 110 12.47 -0.78 -9.32
N GLN A 111 12.30 -0.27 -10.54
CA GLN A 111 13.18 -0.60 -11.67
C GLN A 111 14.51 0.16 -11.67
N ALA A 112 14.59 1.30 -10.98
CA ALA A 112 15.77 2.18 -11.02
C ALA A 112 17.07 1.55 -10.47
N SER A 113 17.02 0.82 -9.35
CA SER A 113 18.21 0.18 -8.76
C SER A 113 17.83 -0.98 -7.83
N PRO A 114 18.75 -1.92 -7.52
CA PRO A 114 18.49 -2.93 -6.48
C PRO A 114 18.32 -2.32 -5.08
N GLU A 115 19.02 -1.22 -4.80
CA GLU A 115 18.91 -0.49 -3.53
C GLU A 115 17.53 0.14 -3.34
N SER A 116 16.92 0.67 -4.40
CA SER A 116 15.58 1.26 -4.32
C SER A 116 14.50 0.22 -4.03
N ARG A 117 14.69 -1.04 -4.47
CA ARG A 117 13.80 -2.16 -4.11
C ARG A 117 13.85 -2.48 -2.62
N ALA A 118 15.05 -2.56 -2.06
CA ALA A 118 15.23 -2.77 -0.63
C ALA A 118 14.60 -1.62 0.19
N ALA A 119 14.72 -0.38 -0.29
CA ALA A 119 14.08 0.78 0.32
C ALA A 119 12.53 0.67 0.28
N LEU A 120 11.95 0.29 -0.86
CA LEU A 120 10.50 0.09 -1.00
C LEU A 120 9.97 -1.02 -0.07
N ILE A 121 10.68 -2.14 0.03
CA ILE A 121 10.32 -3.23 0.94
C ILE A 121 10.34 -2.74 2.39
N LYS A 122 11.36 -1.97 2.78
CA LYS A 122 11.47 -1.38 4.12
C LYS A 122 10.32 -0.41 4.40
N GLU A 123 9.95 0.44 3.45
CA GLU A 123 8.80 1.35 3.57
C GLU A 123 7.50 0.57 3.79
N CYS A 124 7.27 -0.52 3.04
CA CYS A 124 6.10 -1.38 3.22
C CYS A 124 6.07 -2.05 4.60
N LEU A 125 7.22 -2.51 5.09
CA LEU A 125 7.34 -3.08 6.44
C LEU A 125 7.06 -2.03 7.52
N GLN A 126 7.52 -0.79 7.34
CA GLN A 126 7.24 0.30 8.27
C GLN A 126 5.75 0.63 8.34
N GLU A 127 5.05 0.68 7.20
CA GLU A 127 3.59 0.86 7.17
C GLU A 127 2.86 -0.28 7.88
N MET A 128 3.28 -1.53 7.64
CA MET A 128 2.70 -2.71 8.26
C MET A 128 2.89 -2.71 9.79
N ILE A 129 4.12 -2.44 10.25
CA ILE A 129 4.46 -2.34 11.67
C ILE A 129 3.70 -1.17 12.32
N GLY A 130 3.61 -0.02 11.65
CA GLY A 130 2.84 1.12 12.13
C GLY A 130 1.36 0.77 12.35
N GLY A 131 0.75 0.07 11.40
CA GLY A 131 -0.62 -0.44 11.57
C GLY A 131 -0.75 -1.40 12.75
N LEU A 132 0.19 -2.33 12.92
CA LEU A 132 0.18 -3.28 14.03
C LEU A 132 0.31 -2.57 15.38
N ILE A 133 1.20 -1.59 15.50
CA ILE A 133 1.35 -0.77 16.72
C ILE A 133 0.03 -0.08 17.07
N ILE A 134 -0.67 0.48 16.08
CA ILE A 134 -1.98 1.12 16.28
C ILE A 134 -3.01 0.10 16.79
N VAL A 135 -3.06 -1.10 16.22
CA VAL A 135 -3.95 -2.18 16.69
C VAL A 135 -3.63 -2.55 18.14
N PHE A 136 -2.35 -2.78 18.46
CA PHE A 136 -1.92 -3.14 19.82
C PHE A 136 -2.28 -2.05 20.84
N LEU A 137 -2.03 -0.77 20.50
CA LEU A 137 -2.42 0.35 21.35
C LEU A 137 -3.94 0.44 21.52
N GLY A 138 -4.71 0.26 20.44
CA GLY A 138 -6.17 0.23 20.48
C GLY A 138 -6.71 -0.87 21.40
N VAL A 139 -6.18 -2.09 21.28
CA VAL A 139 -6.53 -3.23 22.14
C VAL A 139 -6.14 -2.97 23.59
N LEU A 140 -4.94 -2.46 23.85
CA LEU A 140 -4.48 -2.15 25.20
C LEU A 140 -5.37 -1.12 25.89
N ILE A 141 -5.70 -0.02 25.19
CA ILE A 141 -6.61 1.01 25.72
C ILE A 141 -8.01 0.44 25.96
N THR A 142 -8.48 -0.46 25.09
CA THR A 142 -9.76 -1.16 25.24
C THR A 142 -9.80 -2.02 26.50
N ILE A 143 -8.73 -2.77 26.78
CA ILE A 143 -8.60 -3.57 28.01
C ILE A 143 -8.61 -2.66 29.25
N LEU A 144 -7.83 -1.57 29.24
CA LEU A 144 -7.78 -0.64 30.37
C LEU A 144 -9.13 0.07 30.60
N GLY A 145 -9.78 0.51 29.53
CA GLY A 145 -11.11 1.13 29.58
C GLY A 145 -12.18 0.20 30.15
N PHE A 146 -12.04 -1.11 29.90
CA PHE A 146 -12.92 -2.14 30.48
C PHE A 146 -12.85 -2.16 32.01
N PHE A 147 -11.63 -2.10 32.57
CA PHE A 147 -11.43 -2.12 34.02
C PHE A 147 -11.82 -0.80 34.71
N MET A 148 -11.84 0.32 33.98
CA MET A 148 -12.19 1.63 34.53
C MET A 148 -13.69 1.99 34.42
N PHE A 149 -14.55 1.02 34.08
CA PHE A 149 -16.01 1.21 33.93
C PHE A 149 -16.40 2.38 33.00
N ALA A 150 -15.70 2.53 31.86
CA ALA A 150 -16.04 3.57 30.90
C ALA A 150 -17.42 3.33 30.25
N GLU A 151 -18.34 4.29 30.40
CA GLU A 151 -19.69 4.19 29.83
C GLU A 151 -19.73 4.46 28.31
N GLY A 152 -20.49 3.61 27.61
CA GLY A 152 -21.15 3.88 26.32
C GLY A 152 -20.25 4.21 25.11
N TYR A 153 -20.07 5.49 24.81
CA TYR A 153 -19.58 5.95 23.51
C TYR A 153 -18.08 5.75 23.29
N VAL A 154 -17.30 5.59 24.37
CA VAL A 154 -15.86 5.36 24.30
C VAL A 154 -15.55 4.08 23.52
N TRP A 155 -16.41 3.06 23.62
CA TRP A 155 -16.24 1.78 22.94
C TRP A 155 -16.24 1.90 21.41
N ILE A 156 -17.10 2.75 20.84
CA ILE A 156 -17.20 2.93 19.39
C ILE A 156 -15.90 3.52 18.82
N ILE A 157 -15.35 4.53 19.52
CA ILE A 157 -14.09 5.18 19.11
C ILE A 157 -12.94 4.17 19.15
N LEU A 158 -12.87 3.35 20.19
CA LEU A 158 -11.82 2.35 20.37
C LEU A 158 -11.85 1.27 19.27
N TRP A 159 -13.04 0.77 18.93
CA TRP A 159 -13.20 -0.12 17.79
C TRP A 159 -12.77 0.54 16.48
N GLY A 160 -13.09 1.83 16.29
CA GLY A 160 -12.62 2.60 15.13
C GLY A 160 -11.10 2.62 14.98
N VAL A 161 -10.36 2.79 16.09
CA VAL A 161 -8.89 2.77 16.09
C VAL A 161 -8.35 1.39 15.73
N ILE A 162 -8.93 0.32 16.28
CA ILE A 162 -8.53 -1.06 15.98
C ILE A 162 -8.77 -1.39 14.50
N ILE A 163 -9.96 -1.07 13.98
CA ILE A 163 -10.32 -1.27 12.57
C ILE A 163 -9.36 -0.49 11.67
N TYR A 164 -9.11 0.78 11.99
CA TYR A 164 -8.16 1.60 11.23
C TYR A 164 -6.75 1.00 11.21
N GLY A 165 -6.26 0.50 12.35
CA GLY A 165 -4.98 -0.21 12.44
C GLY A 165 -4.94 -1.43 11.54
N LEU A 166 -5.98 -2.28 11.58
CA LEU A 166 -6.10 -3.47 10.74
C LEU A 166 -6.10 -3.14 9.24
N ILE A 167 -6.81 -2.09 8.84
CA ILE A 167 -6.82 -1.60 7.44
C ILE A 167 -5.40 -1.22 7.00
N THR A 168 -4.70 -0.47 7.83
CA THR A 168 -3.33 -0.01 7.56
C THR A 168 -2.37 -1.20 7.43
N THR A 169 -2.45 -2.16 8.36
CA THR A 169 -1.67 -3.40 8.31
C THR A 169 -1.97 -4.21 7.07
N HIS A 170 -3.25 -4.36 6.69
CA HIS A 170 -3.64 -5.09 5.49
C HIS A 170 -3.06 -4.47 4.22
N ARG A 171 -3.09 -3.13 4.12
CA ARG A 171 -2.51 -2.39 2.99
C ARG A 171 -0.99 -2.56 2.91
N GLY A 172 -0.29 -2.46 4.04
CA GLY A 172 1.15 -2.71 4.10
C GLY A 172 1.50 -4.14 3.67
N HIS A 173 0.72 -5.12 4.14
CA HIS A 173 0.89 -6.52 3.76
C HIS A 173 0.61 -6.78 2.27
N ALA A 174 -0.43 -6.17 1.69
CA ALA A 174 -0.74 -6.32 0.26
C ALA A 174 0.39 -5.78 -0.62
N ARG A 175 0.92 -4.58 -0.30
CA ARG A 175 2.09 -4.00 -0.98
C ARG A 175 3.33 -4.88 -0.82
N TRP A 176 3.60 -5.37 0.40
CA TRP A 176 4.74 -6.24 0.65
C TRP A 176 4.69 -7.53 -0.19
N ARG A 177 3.52 -8.18 -0.30
CA ARG A 177 3.36 -9.38 -1.15
C ARG A 177 3.65 -9.11 -2.62
N LEU A 178 3.31 -7.92 -3.11
CA LEU A 178 3.52 -7.52 -4.50
C LEU A 178 5.01 -7.41 -4.84
N TYR A 179 5.82 -6.94 -3.89
CA TYR A 179 7.27 -6.81 -4.06
C TYR A 179 8.06 -8.06 -3.68
N ARG A 180 7.50 -8.93 -2.83
CA ARG A 180 8.18 -10.16 -2.38
C ARG A 180 8.18 -11.25 -3.44
N LYS A 181 7.06 -11.40 -4.16
CA LYS A 181 7.01 -12.37 -5.24
C LYS A 181 7.77 -11.73 -6.42
N ASP A 182 8.79 -12.38 -6.95
CA ASP A 182 9.56 -11.94 -8.13
C ASP A 182 8.73 -11.94 -9.43
N ILE A 183 7.42 -11.64 -9.34
CA ILE A 183 6.48 -11.56 -10.47
C ILE A 183 6.83 -10.40 -11.38
N LEU A 184 7.61 -9.43 -10.90
CA LEU A 184 8.17 -8.38 -11.74
C LEU A 184 9.36 -9.01 -12.48
N PRO A 185 9.22 -9.35 -13.79
CA PRO A 185 10.35 -9.85 -14.53
C PRO A 185 11.46 -8.81 -14.42
N LEU A 186 12.56 -9.20 -13.79
CA LEU A 186 13.77 -8.40 -13.82
C LEU A 186 14.11 -8.26 -15.30
N ALA A 187 14.21 -7.02 -15.78
CA ALA A 187 14.75 -6.80 -17.11
C ALA A 187 16.05 -7.63 -17.20
N PRO A 188 16.18 -8.54 -18.18
CA PRO A 188 17.35 -9.38 -18.28
C PRO A 188 18.57 -8.47 -18.29
N ASN A 189 19.54 -8.73 -17.40
CA ASN A 189 20.81 -8.01 -17.38
C ASN A 189 21.37 -8.06 -18.81
N LYS A 190 21.38 -6.91 -19.48
CA LYS A 190 22.05 -6.73 -20.77
C LYS A 190 23.52 -6.47 -20.55
#